data_AF-A0A2T3EHP3-F1
#
_entry.id   AF-A0A2T3EHP3-F1
#
_cell.length_a   1.000
_cell.length_b   1.000
_cell.length_c   1.000
_cell.angle_alpha   90.00
_cell.angle_beta   90.00
_cell.angle_gamma   90.00
#
_symmetry.space_group_name_H-M   'P 1'
#
loop_
_entity.id
_entity.type
_entity.pdbx_description
1 polymer ?
#
loop_
_entity_poly.entity_id
_entity_poly.type
_entity_poly.pdbx_seq_one_letter_code
_entity_poly.pdbx_strand_id
1 'polypeptide(L)'
;MADDSTTTISATFQTRQAADLAIEHLVQQHGISRPDIFVQSAGDRNTAGSTPSGGDASHGEGARRDAPLAGEIEVSADIASSLAATVRRSLADAGALRIWSR
;
A
#
# COMPACT_ATOMS: atom_id res chain seq x y z
N MET A 1 3.45 -31.77 6.45
CA MET A 1 2.49 -30.83 5.85
C MET A 1 3.09 -29.46 6.03
N ALA A 2 3.40 -28.74 4.95
CA ALA A 2 3.66 -27.32 5.07
C ALA A 2 2.35 -26.68 5.51
N ASP A 3 2.39 -25.82 6.53
CA ASP A 3 1.24 -25.03 6.94
C ASP A 3 0.67 -24.33 5.71
N ASP A 4 -0.50 -24.79 5.25
CA ASP A 4 -1.27 -24.19 4.15
C ASP A 4 -1.96 -22.88 4.60
N SER A 5 -1.58 -22.39 5.77
CA SER A 5 -2.10 -21.17 6.37
C SER A 5 -1.67 -19.98 5.51
N THR A 6 -2.65 -19.23 5.00
CA THR A 6 -2.42 -17.95 4.34
C THR A 6 -2.43 -16.81 5.37
N THR A 7 -1.63 -15.77 5.12
CA THR A 7 -1.59 -14.54 5.91
C THR A 7 -1.56 -13.35 4.97
N THR A 8 -2.19 -12.26 5.39
CA THR A 8 -2.16 -11.01 4.63
C THR A 8 -1.01 -10.15 5.16
N ILE A 9 -0.07 -9.77 4.31
CA ILE A 9 0.96 -8.79 4.65
C ILE A 9 0.65 -7.47 3.97
N SER A 10 0.67 -6.39 4.74
CA SER A 10 0.44 -5.04 4.25
C SER A 10 1.64 -4.15 4.53
N ALA A 11 1.89 -3.22 3.61
CA ALA A 11 2.91 -2.19 3.76
C ALA A 11 2.45 -0.84 3.20
N THR A 12 2.85 0.26 3.85
CA THR A 12 2.64 1.62 3.32
C THR A 12 3.88 2.17 2.63
N PHE A 13 3.67 2.98 1.59
CA PHE A 13 4.70 3.60 0.77
C PHE A 13 4.42 5.09 0.62
N GLN A 14 5.48 5.89 0.66
CA GLN A 14 5.37 7.33 0.44
C GLN A 14 5.03 7.70 -1.01
N THR A 15 5.44 6.87 -1.97
CA THR A 15 5.34 7.19 -3.40
C THR A 15 4.74 6.04 -4.19
N ARG A 16 4.06 6.38 -5.31
CA ARG A 16 3.53 5.38 -6.23
C ARG A 16 4.62 4.54 -6.87
N GLN A 17 5.79 5.12 -7.11
CA GLN A 17 6.94 4.42 -7.67
C GLN A 17 7.44 3.32 -6.73
N ALA A 18 7.59 3.60 -5.44
CA ALA A 18 7.99 2.61 -4.44
C ALA A 18 6.93 1.48 -4.30
N ALA A 19 5.65 1.84 -4.35
CA ALA A 19 4.57 0.86 -4.34
C ALA A 19 4.57 -0.03 -5.59
N ASP A 20 4.82 0.52 -6.79
CA ASP A 20 4.87 -0.27 -8.03
C ASP A 20 6.06 -1.23 -8.03
N LEU A 21 7.24 -0.75 -7.61
CA LEU A 21 8.46 -1.55 -7.46
C LEU A 21 8.27 -2.70 -6.47
N ALA A 22 7.55 -2.46 -5.37
CA ALA A 22 7.17 -3.51 -4.43
C ALA A 22 6.33 -4.59 -5.13
N ILE A 23 5.32 -4.21 -5.90
CA ILE A 23 4.45 -5.15 -6.64
C ILE A 23 5.27 -5.95 -7.67
N GLU A 24 6.17 -5.29 -8.38
CA GLU A 24 7.09 -5.94 -9.32
C GLU A 24 7.93 -7.00 -8.62
N HIS A 25 8.50 -6.67 -7.45
CA HIS A 25 9.28 -7.62 -6.65
C HIS A 25 8.43 -8.79 -6.14
N LEU A 26 7.20 -8.54 -5.69
CA LEU A 26 6.28 -9.60 -5.23
C LEU A 26 5.95 -10.59 -6.35
N VAL A 27 5.63 -10.09 -7.55
CA VAL A 27 5.28 -10.93 -8.69
C VAL A 27 6.50 -11.66 -9.25
N GLN A 28 7.60 -10.95 -9.50
CA GLN A 28 8.74 -11.50 -10.22
C GLN A 28 9.64 -12.38 -9.33
N GLN A 29 9.90 -11.96 -8.09
CA GLN A 29 10.87 -12.66 -7.23
C GLN A 29 10.21 -13.75 -6.39
N HIS A 30 8.96 -13.55 -5.97
CA HIS A 30 8.27 -14.46 -5.05
C HIS A 30 7.15 -15.24 -5.72
N GLY A 31 6.87 -14.99 -7.00
CA GLY A 31 5.82 -15.69 -7.75
C GLY A 31 4.42 -15.42 -7.20
N ILE A 32 4.22 -14.31 -6.49
CA ILE A 32 2.90 -13.96 -5.96
C ILE A 32 2.03 -13.55 -7.13
N SER A 33 0.89 -14.21 -7.25
CA SER A 33 -0.11 -13.91 -8.27
C SER A 33 -0.59 -12.48 -8.12
N ARG A 34 -0.56 -11.70 -9.23
CA ARG A 34 -1.10 -10.33 -9.27
C ARG A 34 -2.53 -10.19 -8.70
N PRO A 35 -3.48 -11.12 -8.88
CA PRO A 35 -4.81 -11.01 -8.25
C PRO A 35 -4.80 -11.09 -6.72
N ASP A 36 -3.75 -11.62 -6.10
CA ASP A 36 -3.58 -11.69 -4.64
C ASP A 36 -2.90 -10.44 -4.07
N ILE A 37 -2.69 -9.41 -4.90
CA ILE A 37 -2.05 -8.14 -4.51
C ILE A 37 -3.05 -6.99 -4.66
N PHE A 38 -3.28 -6.28 -3.57
CA PHE A 38 -4.19 -5.15 -3.46
C PHE A 38 -3.40 -3.86 -3.26
N VAL A 39 -3.88 -2.78 -3.88
CA VAL A 39 -3.25 -1.44 -3.75
C VAL A 39 -4.34 -0.42 -3.49
N GLN A 40 -4.20 0.31 -2.40
CA GLN A 40 -5.14 1.35 -2.00
C GLN A 40 -4.43 2.59 -1.47
N SER A 41 -5.16 3.69 -1.36
CA SER A 41 -4.67 4.86 -0.63
C SER A 41 -4.82 4.60 0.87
N ALA A 42 -3.76 4.80 1.65
CA ALA A 42 -3.72 4.53 3.09
C ALA A 42 -4.49 5.57 3.93
N GLY A 43 -5.01 6.64 3.32
CA GLY A 43 -5.84 7.65 3.99
C GLY A 43 -7.30 7.59 3.56
N ASP A 44 -8.23 7.67 4.53
CA ASP A 44 -9.69 7.76 4.33
C ASP A 44 -10.13 8.86 3.34
N ARG A 45 -9.29 9.89 3.13
CA ARG A 45 -9.54 11.02 2.23
C ARG A 45 -9.22 10.78 0.75
N ASN A 46 -8.85 9.57 0.36
CA ASN A 46 -8.64 9.24 -1.05
C ASN A 46 -9.42 7.98 -1.43
N THR A 47 -10.65 7.90 -0.91
CA THR A 47 -11.73 7.11 -1.51
C THR A 47 -12.42 8.01 -2.52
N ALA A 48 -12.19 7.75 -3.81
CA ALA A 48 -12.99 8.38 -4.85
C ALA A 48 -14.45 7.91 -4.68
N GLY A 49 -15.28 8.76 -4.08
CA GLY A 49 -16.73 8.55 -4.09
C GLY A 49 -17.49 9.13 -2.89
N SER A 50 -17.65 10.47 -2.82
CA SER A 50 -18.88 11.14 -2.31
C SER A 50 -18.77 12.67 -2.30
N THR A 51 -18.23 13.30 -3.34
CA THR A 51 -18.46 14.73 -3.53
C THR A 51 -18.70 14.99 -5.02
N PRO A 52 -19.87 15.54 -5.39
CA PRO A 52 -20.18 15.83 -6.78
C PRO A 52 -19.15 16.81 -7.35
N SER A 53 -18.73 16.58 -8.60
CA SER A 53 -17.88 17.51 -9.35
C SER A 53 -18.54 18.89 -9.38
N GLY A 54 -18.03 19.80 -8.55
CA GLY A 54 -18.38 21.21 -8.53
C GLY A 54 -17.17 22.01 -9.00
N GLY A 55 -17.27 22.60 -10.19
CA GLY A 55 -16.38 23.68 -10.58
C GLY A 55 -16.55 24.88 -9.65
N ASP A 56 -15.45 25.58 -9.40
CA ASP A 56 -15.33 26.80 -8.60
C ASP A 56 -15.47 26.64 -7.06
N ALA A 57 -14.34 26.63 -6.36
CA ALA A 57 -14.29 26.99 -4.94
C ALA A 57 -12.92 27.61 -4.64
N SER A 58 -12.85 28.92 -4.88
CA SER A 58 -11.73 29.78 -4.52
C SER A 58 -11.72 30.10 -3.02
N HIS A 59 -10.51 30.27 -2.48
CA HIS A 59 -10.12 30.96 -1.24
C HIS A 59 -10.26 30.27 0.14
N GLY A 60 -9.18 30.41 0.94
CA GLY A 60 -9.20 30.24 2.39
C GLY A 60 -7.83 29.95 3.01
N GLU A 61 -6.96 30.97 3.11
CA GLU A 61 -5.75 30.94 3.94
C GLU A 61 -6.10 30.60 5.41
N GLY A 62 -5.46 29.56 5.96
CA GLY A 62 -5.67 29.13 7.34
C GLY A 62 -4.63 28.11 7.78
N ALA A 63 -3.64 28.58 8.54
CA ALA A 63 -2.51 27.81 9.04
C ALA A 63 -2.92 26.50 9.75
N ARG A 64 -2.47 25.36 9.20
CA ARG A 64 -2.10 24.18 9.97
C ARG A 64 -0.78 23.64 9.42
N ARG A 65 0.23 23.54 10.28
CA ARG A 65 1.59 23.06 9.96
C ARG A 65 1.70 21.52 9.89
N ASP A 66 0.62 20.83 9.56
CA ASP A 66 0.56 19.37 9.43
C ASP A 66 -0.52 18.99 8.41
N ALA A 67 -0.29 19.31 7.13
CA ALA A 67 -1.01 18.64 6.06
C ALA A 67 -0.18 17.38 5.71
N PRO A 68 -0.61 16.15 6.06
CA PRO A 68 0.15 14.97 5.65
C PRO A 68 0.02 14.85 4.14
N LEU A 69 1.17 15.03 3.50
CA LEU A 69 1.66 14.54 2.21
C LEU A 69 0.64 13.73 1.39
N ALA A 70 0.55 14.04 0.09
CA ALA A 70 -0.16 13.24 -0.93
C ALA A 70 -0.25 11.76 -0.52
N GLY A 71 -1.47 11.30 -0.22
CA GLY A 71 -1.71 10.15 0.68
C GLY A 71 -0.81 8.95 0.43
N GLU A 72 -0.25 8.41 1.51
CA GLU A 72 0.51 7.15 1.50
C GLU A 72 -0.27 6.06 0.76
N ILE A 73 0.44 5.13 0.13
CA ILE A 73 -0.15 4.04 -0.64
C ILE A 73 0.06 2.75 0.14
N GLU A 74 -1.00 2.04 0.42
CA GLU A 74 -0.94 0.71 1.00
C GLU A 74 -0.91 -0.35 -0.11
N VAL A 75 0.02 -1.29 0.00
CA VAL A 75 0.05 -2.53 -0.77
C VAL A 75 -0.16 -3.69 0.18
N SER A 76 -1.16 -4.52 -0.09
CA SER A 76 -1.50 -5.72 0.66
C SER A 76 -1.30 -6.94 -0.24
N ALA A 77 -0.78 -8.04 0.30
CA ALA A 77 -0.65 -9.30 -0.43
C ALA A 77 -1.07 -10.48 0.43
N ASP A 78 -1.90 -11.35 -0.13
CA ASP A 78 -2.25 -12.63 0.46
C ASP A 78 -1.21 -13.67 0.03
N ILE A 79 -0.53 -14.26 1.02
CA ILE A 79 0.61 -15.15 0.79
C ILE A 79 0.54 -16.35 1.71
N ALA A 80 1.25 -17.42 1.33
CA ALA A 80 1.52 -18.52 2.25
C ALA A 80 2.36 -18.01 3.45
N SER A 81 2.03 -18.46 4.65
CA SER A 81 2.73 -18.08 5.89
C SER A 81 4.24 -18.31 5.83
N SER A 82 4.68 -19.31 5.06
CA SER A 82 6.09 -19.63 4.82
C SER A 82 6.86 -18.51 4.08
N LEU A 83 6.18 -17.69 3.28
CA LEU A 83 6.76 -16.59 2.51
C LEU A 83 6.80 -15.27 3.29
N ALA A 84 6.20 -15.22 4.48
CA ALA A 84 6.02 -13.99 5.25
C ALA A 84 7.32 -13.22 5.50
N ALA A 85 8.38 -13.91 5.91
CA ALA A 85 9.67 -13.26 6.17
C ALA A 85 10.29 -12.67 4.90
N THR A 86 10.21 -13.39 3.79
CA THR A 86 10.77 -13.00 2.49
C THR A 86 10.02 -11.81 1.88
N VAL A 87 8.69 -11.83 1.97
CA VAL A 87 7.82 -10.74 1.50
C VAL A 87 8.05 -9.47 2.30
N ARG A 88 8.13 -9.55 3.64
CA ARG A 88 8.45 -8.39 4.49
C ARG A 88 9.78 -7.76 4.11
N ARG A 89 10.81 -8.57 3.85
CA ARG A 89 12.12 -8.07 3.41
C ARG A 89 12.03 -7.35 2.07
N SER A 90 11.25 -7.88 1.13
CA SER A 90 11.11 -7.30 -0.21
C SER A 90 10.33 -5.99 -0.20
N LEU A 91 9.30 -5.90 0.65
CA LEU A 91 8.58 -4.65 0.90
C LEU A 91 9.49 -3.59 1.52
N ALA A 92 10.35 -3.97 2.47
CA ALA A 92 11.32 -3.07 3.08
C ALA A 92 12.37 -2.58 2.07
N ASP A 93 12.89 -3.48 1.23
CA ASP A 93 13.85 -3.15 0.16
C ASP A 93 13.26 -2.18 -0.87
N ALA A 94 11.96 -2.33 -1.17
CA ALA A 94 11.21 -1.43 -2.03
C ALA A 94 10.90 -0.05 -1.40
N GLY A 95 11.26 0.17 -0.13
CA GLY A 95 11.06 1.45 0.56
C GLY A 95 9.75 1.56 1.34
N ALA A 96 9.23 0.45 1.88
CA ALA A 96 8.08 0.49 2.78
C ALA A 96 8.38 1.29 4.05
N LEU A 97 7.44 2.14 4.45
CA LEU A 97 7.49 2.95 5.68
C LEU A 97 7.05 2.13 6.90
N ARG A 98 6.01 1.32 6.72
CA ARG A 98 5.44 0.45 7.76
C ARG A 98 5.07 -0.88 7.14
N ILE A 99 5.30 -1.98 7.88
CA ILE A 99 4.95 -3.34 7.45
C ILE A 99 4.27 -4.08 8.60
N TRP A 100 3.11 -4.68 8.35
CA TRP A 100 2.36 -5.49 9.32
C TRP A 100 1.74 -6.72 8.66
N SER A 101 1.33 -7.69 9.46
CA SER A 101 0.66 -8.91 9.01
C SER A 101 -0.61 -9.15 9.82
N ARG A 102 -1.64 -9.70 9.18
CA ARG A 102 -2.90 -10.09 9.80
C ARG A 102 -3.12 -11.60 9.70
#